data_AF-A0A9P9D6I4-F1
#
_entry.id   AF-A0A9P9D6I4-F1
#
_cell.length_a   1.000
_cell.length_b   1.000
_cell.length_c   1.000
_cell.angle_alpha   90.00
_cell.angle_beta   90.00
_cell.angle_gamma   90.00
#
_symmetry.space_group_name_H-M   'P 1'
#
loop_
_entity.id
_entity.type
_entity.pdbx_description
1 polymer ?
#
loop_
_entity_poly.entity_id
_entity_poly.type
_entity_poly.pdbx_seq_one_letter_code
_entity_poly.pdbx_strand_id
1 'polypeptide(L)'
;MPVLSKSEIHEILAILRRFSWYEDQTRSAHPPAYESLVATKIRYFVASEKPLLLLLPAFPWKNPNRDKVLSENPDFGEELGLARLNHLCEELAKVHPYGAQLTLVADGLVYNDLLGIPDTDFYDYGVQLRQMAKEKGFSHIRFARLLDVLGLGDGDGLSKAEYLARADLCRHEMEARFLGSNFDLKRQIELHQDTALTYQKYVKSAKEDLRWGPEVDPAIKTDPEKYTAEAQRVAERMTKRLLAYEGALEAKFPEAIRLSIHRSTGKSKVSIPLIPQSSGFGLMPWHSCILVTANGMYRTGPSEGFRDPGRYEIITKDGKPYFFREKHPDFNWPPYIRIDHGYGGHLIAVNASTDEREQRLDKDSKLRLANLALRFWELEVRGFKLE
;
A
#
# COMPACT_ATOMS: atom_id res chain seq x y z
N MET A 1 -26.22 -23.04 20.04
CA MET A 1 -24.88 -22.52 19.73
C MET A 1 -24.45 -23.13 18.42
N PRO A 2 -24.16 -22.35 17.37
CA PRO A 2 -23.60 -22.91 16.15
C PRO A 2 -22.26 -23.54 16.48
N VAL A 3 -22.11 -24.82 16.21
CA VAL A 3 -20.85 -25.55 16.39
C VAL A 3 -19.89 -25.07 15.31
N LEU A 4 -18.73 -24.54 15.74
CA LEU A 4 -17.58 -24.21 14.90
C LEU A 4 -17.40 -25.24 13.78
N SER A 5 -17.42 -24.83 12.52
CA SER A 5 -16.79 -25.68 11.52
C SER A 5 -15.29 -25.38 11.58
N LYS A 6 -14.45 -26.38 11.86
CA LYS A 6 -12.99 -26.26 11.64
C LYS A 6 -12.66 -25.81 10.20
N SER A 7 -13.62 -25.95 9.27
CA SER A 7 -13.55 -25.49 7.89
C SER A 7 -13.38 -23.98 7.78
N GLU A 8 -14.20 -23.18 8.48
CA GLU A 8 -14.19 -21.72 8.34
C GLU A 8 -12.83 -21.09 8.70
N ILE A 9 -12.25 -21.48 9.84
CA ILE A 9 -10.91 -21.01 10.26
C ILE A 9 -9.86 -21.41 9.23
N HIS A 10 -9.95 -22.64 8.70
CA HIS A 10 -9.00 -23.15 7.71
C HIS A 10 -9.08 -22.36 6.40
N GLU A 11 -10.30 -22.03 5.94
CA GLU A 11 -10.56 -21.24 4.73
C GLU A 11 -10.06 -19.80 4.88
N ILE A 12 -10.34 -19.15 6.02
CA ILE A 12 -9.83 -17.80 6.33
C ILE A 12 -8.30 -17.79 6.31
N LEU A 13 -7.64 -18.77 6.94
CA LEU A 13 -6.19 -18.88 6.92
C LEU A 13 -5.66 -19.13 5.49
N ALA A 14 -6.33 -19.97 4.70
CA ALA A 14 -5.95 -20.22 3.31
C ALA A 14 -6.03 -18.95 2.44
N ILE A 15 -7.04 -18.10 2.66
CA ILE A 15 -7.13 -16.79 2.01
C ILE A 15 -5.95 -15.92 2.45
N LEU A 16 -5.68 -15.78 3.75
CA LEU A 16 -4.54 -14.99 4.24
C LEU A 16 -3.20 -15.46 3.66
N ARG A 17 -2.99 -16.78 3.52
CA ARG A 17 -1.80 -17.34 2.86
C ARG A 17 -1.63 -16.80 1.44
N ARG A 18 -2.69 -16.83 0.62
CA ARG A 18 -2.67 -16.35 -0.78
C ARG A 18 -2.27 -14.87 -0.90
N PHE A 19 -2.58 -14.07 0.12
CA PHE A 19 -2.25 -12.65 0.13
C PHE A 19 -0.92 -12.33 0.81
N SER A 20 -0.38 -13.24 1.62
CA SER A 20 0.81 -13.03 2.46
C SER A 20 2.14 -13.45 1.82
N TRP A 21 3.23 -12.92 2.37
CA TRP A 21 4.60 -13.28 2.03
C TRP A 21 5.49 -13.27 3.28
N TYR A 22 6.39 -14.23 3.46
CA TYR A 22 7.31 -14.31 4.61
C TYR A 22 8.63 -14.96 4.20
N GLU A 23 9.72 -14.60 4.89
CA GLU A 23 11.10 -14.98 4.49
C GLU A 23 11.31 -16.51 4.43
N ASP A 24 10.57 -17.28 5.23
CA ASP A 24 10.73 -18.74 5.34
C ASP A 24 9.90 -19.54 4.30
N GLN A 25 9.18 -18.87 3.38
CA GLN A 25 8.41 -19.53 2.30
C GLN A 25 9.27 -20.41 1.39
N THR A 26 10.57 -20.12 1.30
CA THR A 26 11.49 -20.85 0.42
C THR A 26 12.03 -22.14 1.03
N ARG A 27 11.80 -22.41 2.34
CA ARG A 27 12.52 -23.45 3.08
C ARG A 27 11.68 -24.46 3.85
N SER A 28 10.36 -24.28 4.02
CA SER A 28 9.57 -25.26 4.80
C SER A 28 8.20 -25.58 4.22
N ALA A 29 7.78 -26.84 4.39
CA ALA A 29 6.41 -27.32 4.14
C ALA A 29 5.45 -27.02 5.32
N HIS A 30 5.88 -26.21 6.29
CA HIS A 30 5.11 -25.90 7.49
C HIS A 30 4.20 -24.68 7.28
N PRO A 31 3.05 -24.63 7.98
CA PRO A 31 2.21 -23.44 7.96
C PRO A 31 2.99 -22.20 8.46
N PRO A 32 2.69 -20.99 7.93
CA PRO A 32 3.29 -19.75 8.39
C PRO A 32 3.24 -19.59 9.91
N ALA A 33 4.29 -19.01 10.50
CA ALA A 33 4.37 -18.80 11.95
C ALA A 33 3.21 -17.96 12.52
N TYR A 34 2.56 -17.12 11.70
CA TYR A 34 1.47 -16.25 12.16
C TYR A 34 0.19 -17.03 12.41
N GLU A 35 0.04 -18.22 11.82
CA GLU A 35 -1.27 -18.89 11.78
C GLU A 35 -1.78 -19.25 13.16
N SER A 36 -0.91 -19.59 14.11
CA SER A 36 -1.33 -19.89 15.49
C SER A 36 -1.94 -18.66 16.18
N LEU A 37 -1.27 -17.51 16.06
CA LEU A 37 -1.75 -16.23 16.60
C LEU A 37 -3.03 -15.78 15.90
N VAL A 38 -3.02 -15.81 14.57
CA VAL A 38 -4.16 -15.39 13.74
C VAL A 38 -5.37 -16.30 13.96
N ALA A 39 -5.20 -17.62 14.08
CA ALA A 39 -6.29 -18.53 14.40
C ALA A 39 -6.94 -18.22 15.75
N THR A 40 -6.17 -17.71 16.72
CA THR A 40 -6.72 -17.26 18.01
C THR A 40 -7.60 -16.03 17.84
N LYS A 41 -7.16 -15.03 17.06
CA LYS A 41 -7.97 -13.85 16.73
C LYS A 41 -9.21 -14.21 15.91
N ILE A 42 -9.10 -15.11 14.93
CA ILE A 42 -10.25 -15.60 14.15
C ILE A 42 -11.28 -16.27 15.07
N ARG A 43 -10.85 -17.15 15.99
CA ARG A 43 -11.76 -17.79 16.96
C ARG A 43 -12.53 -16.76 17.77
N TYR A 44 -11.89 -15.66 18.19
CA TYR A 44 -12.55 -14.58 18.90
C TYR A 44 -13.66 -13.95 18.05
N PHE A 45 -13.39 -13.57 16.80
CA PHE A 45 -14.40 -12.95 15.92
C PHE A 45 -15.55 -13.88 15.57
N VAL A 46 -15.25 -15.15 15.27
CA VAL A 46 -16.26 -16.18 15.01
C VAL A 46 -17.15 -16.39 16.23
N ALA A 47 -16.57 -16.57 17.42
CA ALA A 47 -17.34 -16.75 18.65
C ALA A 47 -18.15 -15.51 19.05
N SER A 48 -17.68 -14.32 18.65
CA SER A 48 -18.32 -13.05 18.94
C SER A 48 -19.33 -12.62 17.88
N GLU A 49 -19.51 -13.39 16.80
CA GLU A 49 -20.40 -13.05 15.69
C GLU A 49 -20.12 -11.64 15.11
N LYS A 50 -18.84 -11.30 14.97
CA LYS A 50 -18.37 -9.98 14.54
C LYS A 50 -17.54 -10.07 13.26
N PRO A 51 -17.56 -9.02 12.41
CA PRO A 51 -16.68 -8.96 11.26
C PRO A 51 -15.21 -9.14 11.65
N LEU A 52 -14.44 -9.81 10.79
CA LEU A 52 -12.99 -9.86 10.93
C LEU A 52 -12.42 -8.44 10.82
N LEU A 53 -11.69 -8.00 11.84
CA LEU A 53 -11.00 -6.72 11.81
C LEU A 53 -9.53 -6.92 11.45
N LEU A 54 -9.10 -6.31 10.35
CA LEU A 54 -7.71 -6.26 9.92
C LEU A 54 -7.13 -4.87 10.22
N LEU A 55 -5.84 -4.80 10.50
CA LEU A 55 -5.16 -3.54 10.82
C LEU A 55 -3.87 -3.40 10.02
N LEU A 56 -3.75 -2.32 9.23
CA LEU A 56 -2.57 -2.03 8.42
C LEU A 56 -2.12 -0.56 8.54
N PRO A 57 -0.99 -0.29 9.18
CA PRO A 57 -0.20 0.91 8.97
C PRO A 57 0.57 0.82 7.67
N ALA A 58 0.35 1.82 6.82
CA ALA A 58 0.94 1.94 5.51
C ALA A 58 0.55 3.31 4.91
N PHE A 59 1.04 3.57 3.69
CA PHE A 59 0.69 4.75 2.90
C PHE A 59 1.03 6.08 3.61
N PRO A 60 2.31 6.34 3.89
CA PRO A 60 2.72 7.48 4.68
C PRO A 60 2.66 8.80 3.90
N TRP A 61 3.36 8.87 2.76
CA TRP A 61 3.39 9.98 1.79
C TRP A 61 4.02 9.45 0.50
N LYS A 62 3.86 10.16 -0.64
CA LYS A 62 4.58 9.84 -1.89
C LYS A 62 6.01 10.38 -1.83
N ASN A 63 7.02 9.54 -2.12
CA ASN A 63 8.42 9.92 -1.96
C ASN A 63 8.79 11.18 -2.81
N PRO A 64 9.54 12.16 -2.27
CA PRO A 64 9.93 13.35 -3.03
C PRO A 64 10.95 13.09 -4.16
N ASN A 65 11.66 11.95 -4.12
CA ASN A 65 12.60 11.55 -5.15
C ASN A 65 11.88 11.18 -6.47
N ARG A 66 11.95 12.09 -7.45
CA ARG A 66 11.36 11.89 -8.79
C ARG A 66 12.01 10.77 -9.59
N ASP A 67 13.20 10.31 -9.23
CA ASP A 67 13.82 9.13 -9.85
C ASP A 67 13.16 7.83 -9.39
N LYS A 68 12.49 7.84 -8.23
CA LYS A 68 11.69 6.71 -7.73
C LYS A 68 10.23 6.77 -8.17
N VAL A 69 9.60 7.95 -8.15
CA VAL A 69 8.14 8.10 -8.38
C VAL A 69 7.80 9.04 -9.53
N LEU A 70 6.57 8.97 -10.05
CA LEU A 70 6.09 9.80 -11.16
C LEU A 70 5.79 11.25 -10.74
N SER A 71 5.16 11.42 -9.58
CA SER A 71 4.76 12.73 -9.04
C SER A 71 4.61 12.65 -7.52
N GLU A 72 4.19 13.74 -6.88
CA GLU A 72 3.81 13.82 -5.47
C GLU A 72 2.43 13.20 -5.15
N ASN A 73 1.61 12.92 -6.15
CA ASN A 73 0.25 12.44 -5.96
C ASN A 73 0.19 10.90 -5.92
N PRO A 74 -0.78 10.30 -5.22
CA PRO A 74 -1.14 8.90 -5.41
C PRO A 74 -1.39 8.59 -6.89
N ASP A 75 -0.85 7.48 -7.36
CA ASP A 75 -0.92 7.07 -8.75
C ASP A 75 -1.48 5.64 -8.87
N PHE A 76 -1.24 4.95 -9.99
CA PHE A 76 -1.79 3.62 -10.18
C PHE A 76 -1.27 2.60 -9.16
N GLY A 77 -0.08 2.81 -8.60
CA GLY A 77 0.46 1.95 -7.55
C GLY A 77 -0.40 1.97 -6.29
N GLU A 78 -0.85 3.15 -5.88
CA GLU A 78 -1.74 3.31 -4.74
C GLU A 78 -3.11 2.68 -5.01
N GLU A 79 -3.66 2.86 -6.20
CA GLU A 79 -4.93 2.25 -6.60
C GLU A 79 -4.87 0.72 -6.54
N LEU A 80 -3.81 0.12 -7.10
CA LEU A 80 -3.62 -1.34 -7.07
C LEU A 80 -3.43 -1.86 -5.65
N GLY A 81 -2.68 -1.14 -4.82
CA GLY A 81 -2.46 -1.51 -3.41
C GLY A 81 -3.76 -1.50 -2.62
N LEU A 82 -4.57 -0.44 -2.75
CA LEU A 82 -5.88 -0.34 -2.10
C LEU A 82 -6.86 -1.39 -2.63
N ALA A 83 -6.91 -1.60 -3.96
CA ALA A 83 -7.75 -2.61 -4.58
C ALA A 83 -7.42 -4.02 -4.05
N ARG A 84 -6.13 -4.35 -3.92
CA ARG A 84 -5.70 -5.64 -3.35
C ARG A 84 -6.16 -5.84 -1.91
N LEU A 85 -6.09 -4.79 -1.09
CA LEU A 85 -6.52 -4.83 0.30
C LEU A 85 -8.04 -4.98 0.43
N ASN A 86 -8.78 -4.29 -0.43
CA ASN A 86 -10.23 -4.45 -0.52
C ASN A 86 -10.60 -5.88 -0.97
N HIS A 87 -9.94 -6.40 -2.01
CA HIS A 87 -10.13 -7.76 -2.50
C HIS A 87 -9.82 -8.83 -1.43
N LEU A 88 -8.79 -8.62 -0.59
CA LEU A 88 -8.57 -9.50 0.56
C LEU A 88 -9.80 -9.55 1.47
N CYS A 89 -10.40 -8.42 1.79
CA CYS A 89 -11.59 -8.37 2.64
C CYS A 89 -12.81 -8.99 1.96
N GLU A 90 -12.98 -8.81 0.65
CA GLU A 90 -14.04 -9.46 -0.13
C GLU A 90 -13.92 -10.99 -0.10
N GLU A 91 -12.71 -11.53 -0.29
CA GLU A 91 -12.46 -12.98 -0.21
C GLU A 91 -12.77 -13.51 1.19
N LEU A 92 -12.37 -12.78 2.24
CA LEU A 92 -12.68 -13.16 3.63
C LEU A 92 -14.19 -13.12 3.90
N ALA A 93 -14.89 -12.12 3.38
CA ALA A 93 -16.34 -11.97 3.55
C ALA A 93 -17.15 -13.07 2.84
N LYS A 94 -16.60 -13.73 1.81
CA LYS A 94 -17.23 -14.89 1.17
C LYS A 94 -17.31 -16.12 2.09
N VAL A 95 -16.37 -16.26 3.03
CA VAL A 95 -16.27 -17.43 3.91
C VAL A 95 -16.66 -17.14 5.36
N HIS A 96 -16.61 -15.87 5.78
CA HIS A 96 -17.01 -15.43 7.11
C HIS A 96 -18.32 -14.61 7.02
N PRO A 97 -19.46 -15.12 7.50
CA PRO A 97 -20.78 -14.51 7.31
C PRO A 97 -20.93 -13.07 7.81
N TYR A 98 -20.13 -12.67 8.82
CA TYR A 98 -20.16 -11.31 9.37
C TYR A 98 -19.26 -10.33 8.60
N GLY A 99 -18.57 -10.80 7.54
CA GLY A 99 -17.75 -9.98 6.66
C GLY A 99 -16.36 -9.66 7.22
N ALA A 100 -15.60 -8.85 6.50
CA ALA A 100 -14.27 -8.41 6.91
C ALA A 100 -14.08 -6.92 6.61
N GLN A 101 -13.30 -6.26 7.45
CA GLN A 101 -12.99 -4.84 7.33
C GLN A 101 -11.53 -4.56 7.67
N LEU A 102 -10.88 -3.76 6.84
CA LEU A 102 -9.54 -3.27 7.08
C LEU A 102 -9.59 -1.87 7.69
N THR A 103 -8.91 -1.67 8.81
CA THR A 103 -8.51 -0.35 9.29
C THR A 103 -7.11 -0.03 8.77
N LEU A 104 -7.01 0.92 7.85
CA LEU A 104 -5.77 1.45 7.30
C LEU A 104 -5.37 2.69 8.08
N VAL A 105 -4.26 2.63 8.80
CA VAL A 105 -3.73 3.77 9.55
C VAL A 105 -2.61 4.42 8.76
N ALA A 106 -2.86 5.58 8.17
CA ALA A 106 -1.81 6.30 7.45
C ALA A 106 -0.71 6.72 8.44
N ASP A 107 0.49 6.16 8.27
CA ASP A 107 1.59 6.27 9.24
C ASP A 107 2.56 7.42 8.94
N GLY A 108 2.20 8.32 8.01
CA GLY A 108 3.01 9.48 7.64
C GLY A 108 3.39 10.35 8.84
N LEU A 109 2.40 10.71 9.66
CA LEU A 109 2.60 11.57 10.85
C LEU A 109 3.61 10.98 11.86
N VAL A 110 3.77 9.65 11.87
CA VAL A 110 4.71 8.97 12.76
C VAL A 110 6.16 9.29 12.38
N TYR A 111 6.46 9.55 11.10
CA TYR A 111 7.85 9.56 10.61
C TYR A 111 8.27 10.78 9.76
N ASN A 112 7.32 11.53 9.19
CA ASN A 112 7.60 12.49 8.13
C ASN A 112 8.64 13.57 8.52
N ASP A 113 8.58 14.09 9.75
CA ASP A 113 9.53 15.06 10.29
C ASP A 113 10.97 14.53 10.35
N LEU A 114 11.14 13.22 10.61
CA LEU A 114 12.48 12.60 10.65
C LEU A 114 13.15 12.54 9.28
N LEU A 115 12.36 12.63 8.20
CA LEU A 115 12.85 12.63 6.82
C LEU A 115 12.71 14.01 6.16
N GLY A 116 12.41 15.05 6.95
CA GLY A 116 12.20 16.42 6.48
C GLY A 116 11.07 16.55 5.46
N ILE A 117 10.03 15.71 5.59
CA ILE A 117 8.83 15.74 4.77
C ILE A 117 7.79 16.62 5.47
N PRO A 118 7.31 17.69 4.83
CA PRO A 118 6.33 18.60 5.44
C PRO A 118 5.06 17.88 5.90
N ASP A 119 4.48 18.35 7.00
CA ASP A 119 3.23 17.81 7.54
C ASP A 119 2.06 17.91 6.52
N THR A 120 2.09 18.92 5.65
CA THR A 120 1.10 19.09 4.58
C THR A 120 1.09 17.94 3.59
N ASP A 121 2.26 17.38 3.28
CA ASP A 121 2.42 16.40 2.20
C ASP A 121 1.78 15.08 2.57
N PHE A 122 1.99 14.60 3.80
CA PHE A 122 1.33 13.38 4.27
C PHE A 122 -0.18 13.59 4.42
N TYR A 123 -0.61 14.79 4.87
CA TYR A 123 -2.04 15.09 5.03
C TYR A 123 -2.76 15.06 3.68
N ASP A 124 -2.23 15.76 2.68
CA ASP A 124 -2.83 15.86 1.35
C ASP A 124 -2.79 14.51 0.63
N TYR A 125 -1.71 13.75 0.78
CA TYR A 125 -1.62 12.38 0.29
C TYR A 125 -2.73 11.49 0.91
N GLY A 126 -2.92 11.57 2.23
CA GLY A 126 -3.98 10.84 2.93
C GLY A 126 -5.40 11.23 2.50
N VAL A 127 -5.66 12.51 2.20
CA VAL A 127 -6.93 12.98 1.64
C VAL A 127 -7.18 12.38 0.25
N GLN A 128 -6.16 12.40 -0.62
CA GLN A 128 -6.25 11.85 -1.96
C GLN A 128 -6.51 10.33 -1.96
N LEU A 129 -5.90 9.57 -1.05
CA LEU A 129 -6.15 8.12 -0.90
C LEU A 129 -7.59 7.81 -0.49
N ARG A 130 -8.17 8.59 0.44
CA ARG A 130 -9.56 8.42 0.87
C ARG A 130 -10.52 8.71 -0.28
N GLN A 131 -10.24 9.76 -1.04
CA GLN A 131 -11.03 10.10 -2.23
C GLN A 131 -10.93 8.98 -3.28
N MET A 132 -9.73 8.48 -3.56
CA MET A 132 -9.51 7.35 -4.47
C MET A 132 -10.28 6.10 -4.04
N ALA A 133 -10.22 5.74 -2.76
CA ALA A 133 -10.94 4.59 -2.22
C ALA A 133 -12.47 4.75 -2.37
N LYS A 134 -13.00 5.96 -2.16
CA LYS A 134 -14.42 6.28 -2.36
C LYS A 134 -14.82 6.16 -3.83
N GLU A 135 -14.08 6.78 -4.74
CA GLU A 135 -14.34 6.76 -6.18
C GLU A 135 -14.31 5.35 -6.77
N LYS A 136 -13.41 4.50 -6.25
CA LYS A 136 -13.27 3.10 -6.69
C LYS A 136 -14.17 2.12 -5.95
N GLY A 137 -14.95 2.58 -4.98
CA GLY A 137 -15.87 1.72 -4.22
C GLY A 137 -15.16 0.70 -3.32
N PHE A 138 -13.95 1.00 -2.82
CA PHE A 138 -13.21 0.14 -1.88
C PHE A 138 -13.83 0.18 -0.48
N SER A 139 -15.05 -0.37 -0.38
CA SER A 139 -15.97 -0.23 0.76
C SER A 139 -15.53 -1.00 2.01
N HIS A 140 -14.59 -1.94 1.89
CA HIS A 140 -14.06 -2.69 3.03
C HIS A 140 -12.91 -1.97 3.76
N ILE A 141 -12.46 -0.82 3.27
CA ILE A 141 -11.35 -0.06 3.85
C ILE A 141 -11.91 1.11 4.66
N ARG A 142 -11.61 1.13 5.96
CA ARG A 142 -11.73 2.30 6.83
C ARG A 142 -10.36 2.90 7.04
N PHE A 143 -10.29 4.21 6.99
CA PHE A 143 -9.07 4.94 7.28
C PHE A 143 -9.10 5.46 8.71
N ALA A 144 -7.96 5.42 9.38
CA ALA A 144 -7.75 6.05 10.67
C ALA A 144 -6.45 6.86 10.65
N ARG A 145 -6.37 7.85 11.53
CA ARG A 145 -5.21 8.70 11.76
C ARG A 145 -4.59 8.37 13.11
N LEU A 146 -3.34 8.78 13.31
CA LEU A 146 -2.66 8.61 14.61
C LEU A 146 -3.45 9.25 15.77
N LEU A 147 -4.14 10.37 15.51
CA LEU A 147 -5.01 11.01 16.50
C LEU A 147 -6.10 10.06 17.01
N ASP A 148 -6.73 9.29 16.12
CA ASP A 148 -7.79 8.32 16.44
C ASP A 148 -7.23 7.13 17.23
N VAL A 149 -6.02 6.69 16.86
CA VAL A 149 -5.29 5.61 17.53
C VAL A 149 -4.99 5.99 18.98
N LEU A 150 -4.53 7.22 19.21
CA LEU A 150 -4.18 7.72 20.54
C LEU A 150 -5.40 8.15 21.38
N GLY A 151 -6.60 8.14 20.79
CA GLY A 151 -7.82 8.61 21.47
C GLY A 151 -7.77 10.10 21.82
N LEU A 152 -7.07 10.91 21.03
CA LEU A 152 -6.88 12.34 21.26
C LEU A 152 -7.93 13.21 20.55
N GLY A 153 -8.82 12.59 19.77
CA GLY A 153 -9.89 13.25 19.05
C GLY A 153 -10.37 12.42 17.87
N ASP A 154 -11.19 13.05 17.02
CA ASP A 154 -11.58 12.54 15.70
C ASP A 154 -10.70 13.21 14.65
N GLY A 155 -9.81 12.44 14.01
CA GLY A 155 -8.84 12.96 13.06
C GLY A 155 -9.46 13.48 11.77
N ASP A 156 -10.62 12.97 11.36
CA ASP A 156 -11.33 13.43 10.15
C ASP A 156 -12.35 14.53 10.45
N GLY A 157 -12.72 14.71 11.72
CA GLY A 157 -13.56 15.81 12.19
C GLY A 157 -12.83 17.17 12.27
N LEU A 158 -11.51 17.21 12.04
CA LEU A 158 -10.71 18.43 12.13
C LEU A 158 -10.43 19.05 10.77
N SER A 159 -10.31 20.38 10.75
CA SER A 159 -9.72 21.06 9.61
C SER A 159 -8.24 20.67 9.45
N LYS A 160 -7.69 20.88 8.25
CA LYS A 160 -6.26 20.66 7.97
C LYS A 160 -5.38 21.39 8.99
N ALA A 161 -5.63 22.69 9.21
CA ALA A 161 -4.86 23.49 10.15
C ALA A 161 -4.89 22.94 11.58
N GLU A 162 -6.06 22.56 12.09
CA GLU A 162 -6.20 21.99 13.45
C GLU A 162 -5.51 20.63 13.58
N TYR A 163 -5.61 19.78 12.55
CA TYR A 163 -4.95 18.49 12.56
C TYR A 163 -3.43 18.64 12.54
N LEU A 164 -2.89 19.50 11.66
CA LEU A 164 -1.44 19.76 11.59
C LEU A 164 -0.90 20.37 12.88
N ALA A 165 -1.65 21.25 13.54
CA ALA A 165 -1.27 21.82 14.84
C ALA A 165 -1.14 20.77 15.96
N ARG A 166 -1.68 19.55 15.77
CA ARG A 166 -1.60 18.44 16.73
C ARG A 166 -0.53 17.40 16.37
N ALA A 167 0.22 17.61 15.29
CA ALA A 167 1.22 16.66 14.80
C ALA A 167 2.26 16.29 15.88
N ASP A 168 2.91 17.30 16.46
CA ASP A 168 3.94 17.11 17.48
C ASP A 168 3.39 16.55 18.79
N LEU A 169 2.19 17.00 19.19
CA LEU A 169 1.49 16.44 20.34
C LEU A 169 1.26 14.93 20.16
N CYS A 170 0.80 14.49 18.99
CA CYS A 170 0.57 13.06 18.73
C CYS A 170 1.87 12.25 18.82
N ARG A 171 2.97 12.75 18.24
CA ARG A 171 4.28 12.08 18.31
C ARG A 171 4.78 11.98 19.76
N HIS A 172 4.65 13.07 20.52
CA HIS A 172 5.04 13.13 21.92
C HIS A 172 4.22 12.16 22.79
N GLU A 173 2.89 12.22 22.69
CA GLU A 173 1.98 11.34 23.44
C GLU A 173 2.19 9.86 23.11
N MET A 174 2.41 9.54 21.82
CA MET A 174 2.73 8.18 21.40
C MET A 174 4.03 7.67 22.04
N GLU A 175 5.12 8.45 21.97
CA GLU A 175 6.39 8.04 22.59
C GLU A 175 6.27 7.96 24.13
N ALA A 176 5.61 8.93 24.77
CA ALA A 176 5.48 9.00 26.22
C ALA A 176 4.65 7.84 26.80
N ARG A 177 3.57 7.44 26.14
CA ARG A 177 2.67 6.38 26.62
C ARG A 177 3.21 4.97 26.39
N PHE A 178 3.94 4.77 25.30
CA PHE A 178 4.27 3.42 24.80
C PHE A 178 5.75 3.08 24.82
N LEU A 179 6.62 4.01 25.25
CA LEU A 179 8.02 3.72 25.53
C LEU A 179 8.25 3.77 27.04
N GLY A 180 8.70 2.64 27.60
CA GLY A 180 9.03 2.56 29.02
C GLY A 180 10.24 3.43 29.40
N SER A 181 10.32 3.82 30.67
CA SER A 181 11.44 4.65 31.20
C SER A 181 12.82 4.00 31.01
N ASN A 182 12.87 2.66 30.94
CA ASN A 182 14.09 1.88 30.74
C ASN A 182 14.22 1.37 29.29
N PHE A 183 13.64 2.06 28.32
CA PHE A 183 13.66 1.65 26.92
C PHE A 183 15.08 1.67 26.35
N ASP A 184 15.51 0.51 25.81
CA ASP A 184 16.79 0.32 25.15
C ASP A 184 16.56 -0.16 23.72
N LEU A 185 16.77 0.74 22.75
CA LEU A 185 16.57 0.46 21.34
C LEU A 185 17.46 -0.68 20.83
N LYS A 186 18.73 -0.70 21.25
CA LYS A 186 19.70 -1.70 20.78
C LYS A 186 19.27 -3.08 21.24
N ARG A 187 18.88 -3.21 22.52
CA ARG A 187 18.33 -4.45 23.06
C ARG A 187 17.06 -4.89 22.33
N GLN A 188 16.16 -3.96 21.97
CA GLN A 188 14.95 -4.30 21.21
C GLN A 188 15.28 -4.84 19.81
N ILE A 189 16.25 -4.24 19.12
CA ILE A 189 16.73 -4.71 17.80
C ILE A 189 17.37 -6.09 17.93
N GLU A 190 18.18 -6.33 18.97
CA GLU A 190 18.88 -7.61 19.18
C GLU A 190 17.92 -8.75 19.53
N LEU A 191 16.89 -8.50 20.35
CA LEU A 191 15.97 -9.54 20.82
C LEU A 191 14.85 -9.88 19.83
N HIS A 192 14.48 -8.96 18.93
CA HIS A 192 13.32 -9.11 18.05
C HIS A 192 13.71 -9.06 16.58
N GLN A 193 13.73 -10.23 15.93
CA GLN A 193 14.13 -10.37 14.52
C GLN A 193 13.29 -9.51 13.55
N ASP A 194 11.98 -9.40 13.75
CA ASP A 194 11.11 -8.55 12.93
C ASP A 194 11.43 -7.04 13.09
N THR A 195 11.86 -6.63 14.28
CA THR A 195 12.34 -5.27 14.56
C THR A 195 13.67 -5.05 13.84
N ALA A 196 14.60 -6.01 13.90
CA ALA A 196 15.87 -5.95 13.18
C ALA A 196 15.69 -5.83 11.66
N LEU A 197 14.79 -6.62 11.07
CA LEU A 197 14.48 -6.55 9.63
C LEU A 197 13.93 -5.17 9.24
N THR A 198 13.03 -4.61 10.05
CA THR A 198 12.48 -3.27 9.80
C THR A 198 13.55 -2.18 9.97
N TYR A 199 14.39 -2.27 11.00
CA TYR A 199 15.51 -1.35 11.22
C TYR A 199 16.50 -1.35 10.05
N GLN A 200 16.89 -2.52 9.55
CA GLN A 200 17.75 -2.62 8.36
C GLN A 200 17.14 -1.94 7.14
N LYS A 201 15.82 -2.07 6.94
CA LYS A 201 15.09 -1.35 5.90
C LYS A 201 15.12 0.15 6.13
N TYR A 202 14.92 0.63 7.35
CA TYR A 202 15.00 2.06 7.67
C TYR A 202 16.40 2.63 7.46
N VAL A 203 17.47 1.91 7.81
CA VAL A 203 18.85 2.34 7.50
C VAL A 203 19.04 2.51 5.99
N LYS A 204 18.57 1.54 5.19
CA LYS A 204 18.64 1.63 3.73
C LYS A 204 17.82 2.82 3.20
N SER A 205 16.56 2.93 3.61
CA SER A 205 15.66 3.99 3.16
C SER A 205 16.15 5.38 3.55
N ALA A 206 16.64 5.58 4.79
CA ALA A 206 17.17 6.86 5.22
C ALA A 206 18.40 7.27 4.39
N LYS A 207 19.31 6.33 4.10
CA LYS A 207 20.47 6.60 3.24
C LYS A 207 20.06 7.03 1.83
N GLU A 208 19.05 6.40 1.25
CA GLU A 208 18.59 6.70 -0.10
C GLU A 208 17.73 7.98 -0.18
N ASP A 209 16.86 8.20 0.80
CA ASP A 209 15.74 9.14 0.68
C ASP A 209 15.90 10.44 1.49
N LEU A 210 16.71 10.46 2.56
CA LEU A 210 16.84 11.64 3.44
C LEU A 210 17.23 12.91 2.67
N ARG A 211 18.14 12.80 1.69
CA ARG A 211 18.57 13.96 0.88
C ARG A 211 17.44 14.64 0.10
N TRP A 212 16.35 13.92 -0.17
CA TRP A 212 15.22 14.41 -0.92
C TRP A 212 14.18 15.10 -0.04
N GLY A 213 14.31 15.02 1.28
CA GLY A 213 13.45 15.73 2.23
C GLY A 213 13.58 17.25 2.08
N PRO A 214 12.49 17.99 1.75
CA PRO A 214 12.54 19.44 1.56
C PRO A 214 13.09 20.21 2.76
N GLU A 215 12.79 19.75 3.98
CA GLU A 215 13.13 20.44 5.23
C GLU A 215 14.46 19.98 5.85
N VAL A 216 15.15 19.02 5.21
CA VAL A 216 16.49 18.59 5.67
C VAL A 216 17.51 19.69 5.38
N ASP A 217 18.30 20.04 6.40
CA ASP A 217 19.35 21.07 6.32
C ASP A 217 20.28 20.81 5.11
N PRO A 218 20.42 21.79 4.18
CA PRO A 218 21.34 21.69 3.05
C PRO A 218 22.78 21.32 3.45
N ALA A 219 23.26 21.76 4.62
CA ALA A 219 24.60 21.43 5.12
C ALA A 219 24.76 19.95 5.48
N ILE A 220 23.68 19.25 5.83
CA ILE A 220 23.69 17.79 6.01
C ILE A 220 23.76 17.09 4.66
N LYS A 221 23.05 17.60 3.64
CA LYS A 221 22.96 16.95 2.32
C LYS A 221 24.28 16.96 1.55
N THR A 222 25.08 18.01 1.72
CA THR A 222 26.32 18.23 0.97
C THR A 222 27.56 17.61 1.62
N ASP A 223 27.50 17.29 2.91
CA ASP A 223 28.60 16.72 3.68
C ASP A 223 28.38 15.20 3.88
N PRO A 224 29.21 14.32 3.27
CA PRO A 224 29.02 12.88 3.33
C PRO A 224 29.06 12.28 4.74
N GLU A 225 29.87 12.84 5.64
CA GLU A 225 30.00 12.34 7.01
C GLU A 225 28.77 12.73 7.83
N LYS A 226 28.34 13.99 7.75
CA LYS A 226 27.09 14.44 8.39
C LYS A 226 25.89 13.71 7.84
N TYR A 227 25.81 13.50 6.53
CA TYR A 227 24.71 12.76 5.92
C TYR A 227 24.64 11.32 6.43
N THR A 228 25.78 10.64 6.53
CA THR A 228 25.84 9.26 7.01
C THR A 228 25.43 9.17 8.47
N ALA A 229 25.93 10.08 9.32
CA ALA A 229 25.55 10.16 10.73
C ALA A 229 24.06 10.47 10.90
N GLU A 230 23.53 11.41 10.12
CA GLU A 230 22.12 11.79 10.19
C GLU A 230 21.20 10.67 9.70
N ALA A 231 21.51 10.01 8.58
CA ALA A 231 20.74 8.87 8.09
C ALA A 231 20.69 7.72 9.10
N GLN A 232 21.80 7.48 9.82
CA GLN A 232 21.86 6.52 10.92
C GLN A 232 20.97 6.93 12.11
N ARG A 233 21.08 8.20 12.55
CA ARG A 233 20.24 8.78 13.61
C ARG A 233 18.74 8.69 13.27
N VAL A 234 18.38 9.01 12.03
CA VAL A 234 17.00 8.94 11.52
C VAL A 234 16.48 7.51 11.58
N ALA A 235 17.25 6.52 11.12
CA ALA A 235 16.83 5.13 11.17
C ALA A 235 16.59 4.62 12.61
N GLU A 236 17.44 5.03 13.56
CA GLU A 236 17.26 4.73 14.98
C GLU A 236 16.00 5.38 15.55
N ARG A 237 15.76 6.67 15.24
CA ARG A 237 14.54 7.38 15.67
C ARG A 237 13.26 6.81 15.05
N MET A 238 13.29 6.43 13.77
CA MET A 238 12.18 5.75 13.12
C MET A 238 11.88 4.40 13.80
N THR A 239 12.91 3.64 14.18
CA THR A 239 12.73 2.35 14.87
C THR A 239 12.17 2.55 16.28
N LYS A 240 12.63 3.57 17.00
CA LYS A 240 12.04 3.95 18.30
C LYS A 240 10.55 4.29 18.16
N ARG A 241 10.18 5.10 17.16
CA ARG A 241 8.78 5.46 16.92
C ARG A 241 7.93 4.30 16.44
N LEU A 242 8.50 3.39 15.65
CA LEU A 242 7.83 2.14 15.26
C LEU A 242 7.38 1.34 16.50
N LEU A 243 8.26 1.17 17.49
CA LEU A 243 7.95 0.39 18.68
C LEU A 243 6.86 1.06 19.54
N ALA A 244 6.94 2.39 19.70
CA ALA A 244 5.89 3.15 20.36
C ALA A 244 4.54 3.03 19.63
N TYR A 245 4.59 3.14 18.30
CA TYR A 245 3.42 3.09 17.44
C TYR A 245 2.79 1.70 17.42
N GLU A 246 3.57 0.63 17.34
CA GLU A 246 3.08 -0.75 17.46
C GLU A 246 2.39 -0.97 18.81
N GLY A 247 2.92 -0.41 19.91
CA GLY A 247 2.26 -0.41 21.21
C GLY A 247 0.92 0.33 21.22
N ALA A 248 0.86 1.51 20.59
CA ALA A 248 -0.38 2.28 20.47
C ALA A 248 -1.46 1.54 19.66
N LEU A 249 -1.05 0.89 18.57
CA LEU A 249 -1.94 0.09 17.74
C LEU A 249 -2.49 -1.12 18.49
N GLU A 250 -1.64 -1.85 19.23
CA GLU A 250 -2.06 -3.01 20.02
C GLU A 250 -3.03 -2.59 21.14
N ALA A 251 -2.77 -1.46 21.81
CA ALA A 251 -3.67 -0.94 22.83
C ALA A 251 -5.05 -0.52 22.27
N LYS A 252 -5.09 0.06 21.06
CA LYS A 252 -6.33 0.50 20.42
C LYS A 252 -7.10 -0.65 19.77
N PHE A 253 -6.40 -1.62 19.17
CA PHE A 253 -6.97 -2.67 18.35
C PHE A 253 -6.48 -4.08 18.75
N PRO A 254 -6.65 -4.49 20.03
CA PRO A 254 -6.04 -5.71 20.57
C PRO A 254 -6.48 -6.98 19.84
N GLU A 255 -7.71 -6.99 19.30
CA GLU A 255 -8.26 -8.16 18.62
C GLU A 255 -7.96 -8.19 17.12
N ALA A 256 -7.54 -7.07 16.52
CA ALA A 256 -7.38 -6.98 15.08
C ALA A 256 -6.24 -7.89 14.57
N ILE A 257 -6.44 -8.49 13.40
CA ILE A 257 -5.43 -9.24 12.68
C ILE A 257 -4.42 -8.23 12.11
N ARG A 258 -3.21 -8.26 12.65
CA ARG A 258 -2.15 -7.30 12.33
C ARG A 258 -1.51 -7.62 10.97
N LEU A 259 -1.75 -6.77 9.97
CA LEU A 259 -1.10 -6.84 8.65
C LEU A 259 0.17 -5.99 8.59
N SER A 260 1.06 -6.24 7.64
CA SER A 260 2.28 -5.42 7.47
C SER A 260 2.72 -5.28 6.03
N ILE A 261 3.29 -4.12 5.68
CA ILE A 261 4.02 -3.90 4.42
C ILE A 261 5.53 -4.17 4.54
N HIS A 262 5.99 -4.67 5.69
CA HIS A 262 7.37 -5.07 5.91
C HIS A 262 7.52 -6.57 5.77
N ARG A 263 8.72 -7.02 5.39
CA ARG A 263 9.10 -8.43 5.51
C ARG A 263 9.06 -8.84 6.98
N SER A 264 8.64 -10.07 7.26
CA SER A 264 8.49 -10.60 8.62
C SER A 264 8.83 -12.08 8.64
N THR A 265 9.22 -12.56 9.81
CA THR A 265 9.28 -13.98 10.17
C THR A 265 7.89 -14.62 10.26
N GLY A 266 6.84 -13.82 10.23
CA GLY A 266 5.46 -14.22 10.42
C GLY A 266 5.09 -14.40 11.89
N LYS A 267 5.93 -14.09 12.89
CA LYS A 267 5.56 -14.41 14.29
C LYS A 267 4.52 -13.47 14.89
N SER A 268 4.54 -12.19 14.54
CA SER A 268 3.68 -11.15 15.16
C SER A 268 2.72 -10.47 14.19
N LYS A 269 2.94 -10.60 12.87
CA LYS A 269 2.18 -9.90 11.83
C LYS A 269 2.13 -10.70 10.53
N VAL A 270 1.07 -10.45 9.76
CA VAL A 270 0.86 -11.02 8.43
C VAL A 270 1.36 -10.03 7.39
N SER A 271 2.51 -10.31 6.80
CA SER A 271 3.10 -9.44 5.79
C SER A 271 2.39 -9.60 4.43
N ILE A 272 1.87 -8.50 3.89
CA ILE A 272 1.09 -8.44 2.64
C ILE A 272 1.83 -7.56 1.62
N PRO A 273 2.37 -8.16 0.54
CA PRO A 273 2.76 -7.40 -0.66
C PRO A 273 1.56 -6.65 -1.23
N LEU A 274 1.66 -5.33 -1.38
CA LEU A 274 0.59 -4.51 -1.97
C LEU A 274 0.53 -4.67 -3.50
N ILE A 275 1.69 -4.78 -4.13
CA ILE A 275 1.83 -5.02 -5.57
C ILE A 275 2.78 -6.21 -5.73
N PRO A 276 2.28 -7.46 -5.59
CA PRO A 276 3.12 -8.65 -5.64
C PRO A 276 3.88 -8.73 -6.97
N GLN A 277 5.12 -9.22 -6.94
CA GLN A 277 5.97 -9.42 -8.10
C GLN A 277 6.41 -10.88 -8.15
N SER A 278 6.67 -11.43 -9.34
CA SER A 278 7.16 -12.81 -9.48
C SER A 278 8.49 -13.05 -8.75
N SER A 279 9.32 -12.02 -8.61
CA SER A 279 10.61 -12.06 -7.93
C SER A 279 10.56 -11.78 -6.42
N GLY A 280 9.38 -11.52 -5.83
CA GLY A 280 9.23 -11.36 -4.38
C GLY A 280 8.22 -10.30 -3.93
N PHE A 281 8.50 -9.69 -2.77
CA PHE A 281 7.59 -8.80 -2.04
C PHE A 281 7.11 -7.54 -2.82
N GLY A 282 7.79 -7.17 -3.90
CA GLY A 282 7.51 -5.95 -4.66
C GLY A 282 7.96 -4.66 -3.96
N LEU A 283 7.94 -3.56 -4.70
CA LEU A 283 8.18 -2.22 -4.16
C LEU A 283 6.88 -1.62 -3.62
N MET A 284 7.02 -0.68 -2.69
CA MET A 284 5.86 0.03 -2.14
C MET A 284 5.36 1.07 -3.15
N PRO A 285 4.03 1.27 -3.24
CA PRO A 285 3.44 2.28 -4.13
C PRO A 285 4.08 3.67 -4.00
N TRP A 286 4.37 4.07 -2.76
CA TRP A 286 4.93 5.38 -2.49
C TRP A 286 6.44 5.51 -2.76
N HIS A 287 7.13 4.42 -3.11
CA HIS A 287 8.56 4.39 -3.46
C HIS A 287 8.82 3.85 -4.87
N SER A 288 7.79 3.77 -5.72
CA SER A 288 7.92 3.23 -7.07
C SER A 288 6.82 3.72 -8.00
N CYS A 289 6.94 3.35 -9.27
CA CYS A 289 5.92 3.49 -10.30
C CYS A 289 5.46 2.11 -10.78
N ILE A 290 4.29 2.08 -11.42
CA ILE A 290 3.82 0.93 -12.19
C ILE A 290 4.26 1.08 -13.65
N LEU A 291 4.83 0.00 -14.20
CA LEU A 291 4.95 -0.25 -15.63
C LEU A 291 3.93 -1.32 -16.03
N VAL A 292 3.00 -0.96 -16.92
CA VAL A 292 2.18 -1.91 -17.66
C VAL A 292 2.93 -2.32 -18.92
N THR A 293 3.35 -3.56 -18.96
CA THR A 293 4.10 -4.11 -20.10
C THR A 293 3.19 -4.45 -21.27
N ALA A 294 3.76 -4.61 -22.47
CA ALA A 294 2.99 -4.88 -23.68
C ALA A 294 2.27 -6.24 -23.66
N ASN A 295 2.71 -7.16 -22.78
CA ASN A 295 2.09 -8.47 -22.55
C ASN A 295 1.11 -8.50 -21.37
N GLY A 296 0.73 -7.33 -20.83
CA GLY A 296 -0.29 -7.21 -19.79
C GLY A 296 0.19 -7.40 -18.35
N MET A 297 1.50 -7.61 -18.11
CA MET A 297 2.04 -7.70 -16.74
C MET A 297 2.25 -6.32 -16.12
N TYR A 298 1.99 -6.21 -14.81
CA TYR A 298 2.26 -5.01 -14.02
C TYR A 298 3.55 -5.18 -13.22
N ARG A 299 4.51 -4.29 -13.45
CA ARG A 299 5.83 -4.32 -12.81
C ARG A 299 6.05 -3.08 -11.98
N THR A 300 6.54 -3.26 -10.76
CA THR A 300 7.00 -2.12 -9.94
C THR A 300 8.45 -1.79 -10.27
N GLY A 301 8.79 -0.51 -10.40
CA GLY A 301 10.18 -0.08 -10.56
C GLY A 301 10.34 1.42 -10.31
N PRO A 302 11.58 1.91 -10.19
CA PRO A 302 11.83 3.35 -10.07
C PRO A 302 11.48 4.05 -11.39
N SER A 303 10.92 5.25 -11.29
CA SER A 303 10.57 6.13 -12.41
C SER A 303 11.69 6.25 -13.44
N GLU A 304 12.93 6.44 -13.00
CA GLU A 304 14.11 6.58 -13.87
C GLU A 304 14.27 5.42 -14.88
N GLY A 305 13.92 4.19 -14.47
CA GLY A 305 14.03 2.99 -15.30
C GLY A 305 12.99 2.92 -16.41
N PHE A 306 11.99 3.81 -16.39
CA PHE A 306 10.87 3.84 -17.34
C PHE A 306 10.83 5.14 -18.17
N ARG A 307 11.87 5.98 -18.10
CA ARG A 307 11.90 7.28 -18.79
C ARG A 307 12.31 7.23 -20.27
N ASP A 308 12.64 6.07 -20.83
CA ASP A 308 12.95 5.94 -22.26
C ASP A 308 11.69 6.18 -23.12
N PRO A 309 11.58 7.33 -23.83
CA PRO A 309 10.39 7.66 -24.60
C PRO A 309 10.28 6.84 -25.89
N GLY A 310 11.33 6.16 -26.33
CA GLY A 310 11.27 5.21 -27.45
C GLY A 310 10.52 3.94 -27.08
N ARG A 311 10.59 3.55 -25.80
CA ARG A 311 10.03 2.28 -25.30
C ARG A 311 8.75 2.44 -24.48
N TYR A 312 8.65 3.50 -23.69
CA TYR A 312 7.55 3.70 -22.75
C TYR A 312 6.79 5.01 -23.02
N GLU A 313 5.54 5.03 -22.62
CA GLU A 313 4.68 6.23 -22.58
C GLU A 313 4.13 6.44 -21.18
N ILE A 314 3.86 7.70 -20.81
CA ILE A 314 3.20 8.03 -19.55
C ILE A 314 1.71 8.09 -19.82
N ILE A 315 0.94 7.29 -19.10
CA ILE A 315 -0.51 7.37 -19.10
C ILE A 315 -0.93 8.36 -18.03
N THR A 316 -1.82 9.27 -18.40
CA THR A 316 -2.36 10.29 -17.49
C THR A 316 -3.80 9.98 -17.11
N LYS A 317 -4.19 10.43 -15.92
CA LYS A 317 -5.55 10.37 -15.40
C LYS A 317 -5.88 11.72 -14.80
N ASP A 318 -6.96 12.35 -15.27
CA ASP A 318 -7.37 13.71 -14.87
C ASP A 318 -6.24 14.74 -15.03
N GLY A 319 -5.47 14.63 -16.11
CA GLY A 319 -4.34 15.51 -16.43
C GLY A 319 -3.06 15.25 -15.62
N LYS A 320 -3.05 14.26 -14.71
CA LYS A 320 -1.89 13.92 -13.88
C LYS A 320 -1.21 12.62 -14.36
N PRO A 321 0.13 12.51 -14.32
CA PRO A 321 0.83 11.25 -14.57
C PRO A 321 0.34 10.14 -13.65
N TYR A 322 0.07 8.95 -14.20
CA TYR A 322 -0.59 7.88 -13.46
C TYR A 322 0.17 6.54 -13.47
N PHE A 323 0.74 6.15 -14.61
CA PHE A 323 1.67 5.01 -14.71
C PHE A 323 2.43 5.05 -16.04
N PHE A 324 3.43 4.19 -16.19
CA PHE A 324 4.11 3.96 -17.47
C PHE A 324 3.49 2.78 -18.20
N ARG A 325 3.37 2.85 -19.52
CA ARG A 325 3.01 1.72 -20.38
C ARG A 325 4.08 1.47 -21.42
N GLU A 326 4.42 0.21 -21.66
CA GLU A 326 5.27 -0.18 -22.78
C GLU A 326 4.52 0.02 -24.09
N LYS A 327 5.15 0.75 -25.03
CA LYS A 327 4.55 1.06 -26.32
C LYS A 327 4.32 -0.22 -27.10
N HIS A 328 3.13 -0.35 -27.66
CA HIS A 328 2.77 -1.46 -28.54
C HIS A 328 1.71 -1.02 -29.54
N PRO A 329 1.75 -1.48 -30.82
CA PRO A 329 0.74 -1.13 -31.82
C PRO A 329 -0.71 -1.39 -31.39
N ASP A 330 -0.96 -2.45 -30.62
CA ASP A 330 -2.29 -2.78 -30.09
C ASP A 330 -2.87 -1.75 -29.10
N PHE A 331 -2.06 -0.81 -28.60
CA PHE A 331 -2.53 0.32 -27.78
C PHE A 331 -2.77 1.60 -28.58
N ASN A 332 -2.54 1.59 -29.89
CA ASN A 332 -2.70 2.77 -30.74
C ASN A 332 -4.17 2.97 -31.15
N TRP A 333 -4.98 3.54 -30.26
CA TRP A 333 -6.41 3.75 -30.48
C TRP A 333 -6.73 5.20 -30.87
N PRO A 334 -7.82 5.44 -31.63
CA PRO A 334 -8.34 6.79 -31.85
C PRO A 334 -8.63 7.51 -30.52
N PRO A 335 -8.56 8.85 -30.45
CA PRO A 335 -8.72 9.60 -29.20
C PRO A 335 -10.06 9.38 -28.47
N TYR A 336 -11.11 8.98 -29.20
CA TYR A 336 -12.42 8.66 -28.64
C TYR A 336 -12.51 7.24 -28.04
N ILE A 337 -11.48 6.40 -28.21
CA ILE A 337 -11.36 5.10 -27.54
C ILE A 337 -10.27 5.19 -26.47
N ARG A 338 -10.68 5.01 -25.22
CA ARG A 338 -9.77 4.94 -24.08
C ARG A 338 -9.51 3.51 -23.69
N ILE A 339 -8.26 3.22 -23.33
CA ILE A 339 -7.82 1.95 -22.75
C ILE A 339 -7.39 2.22 -21.30
N ASP A 340 -8.26 1.82 -20.36
CA ASP A 340 -8.01 1.94 -18.93
C ASP A 340 -7.54 0.59 -18.36
N HIS A 341 -6.63 0.65 -17.38
CA HIS A 341 -6.06 -0.51 -16.71
C HIS A 341 -6.55 -0.58 -15.27
N GLY A 342 -6.78 -1.79 -14.76
CA GLY A 342 -7.36 -2.02 -13.43
C GLY A 342 -6.69 -3.16 -12.67
N TYR A 343 -7.07 -3.29 -11.39
CA TYR A 343 -6.58 -4.36 -10.53
C TYR A 343 -6.86 -5.75 -11.11
N GLY A 344 -5.97 -6.71 -10.85
CA GLY A 344 -6.09 -8.07 -11.38
C GLY A 344 -5.70 -8.22 -12.86
N GLY A 345 -5.12 -7.18 -13.47
CA GLY A 345 -4.82 -7.20 -14.91
C GLY A 345 -6.05 -6.96 -15.78
N HIS A 346 -7.11 -6.36 -15.20
CA HIS A 346 -8.31 -5.95 -15.91
C HIS A 346 -7.98 -4.85 -16.92
N LEU A 347 -8.53 -4.96 -18.12
CA LEU A 347 -8.46 -3.93 -19.15
C LEU A 347 -9.88 -3.49 -19.51
N ILE A 348 -10.10 -2.18 -19.58
CA ILE A 348 -11.38 -1.61 -20.01
C ILE A 348 -11.14 -0.78 -21.26
N ALA A 349 -11.72 -1.19 -22.37
CA ALA A 349 -11.78 -0.39 -23.59
C ALA A 349 -13.13 0.33 -23.64
N VAL A 350 -13.09 1.67 -23.60
CA VAL A 350 -14.28 2.52 -23.61
C VAL A 350 -14.29 3.36 -24.88
N ASN A 351 -15.31 3.16 -25.72
CA ASN A 351 -15.61 4.04 -26.84
C ASN A 351 -16.56 5.16 -26.38
N ALA A 352 -16.08 6.40 -26.43
CA ALA A 352 -16.83 7.60 -26.07
C ALA A 352 -17.44 8.32 -27.28
N SER A 353 -17.34 7.76 -28.49
CA SER A 353 -17.92 8.38 -29.68
C SER A 353 -19.44 8.30 -29.67
N THR A 354 -20.07 9.38 -30.14
CA THR A 354 -21.50 9.44 -30.42
C THR A 354 -21.85 9.14 -31.88
N ASP A 355 -20.88 9.02 -32.80
CA ASP A 355 -21.13 8.60 -34.18
C ASP A 355 -21.25 7.07 -34.24
N GLU A 356 -22.40 6.58 -34.67
CA GLU A 356 -22.67 5.14 -34.76
C GLU A 356 -21.70 4.37 -35.67
N ARG A 357 -21.07 5.05 -36.63
CA ARG A 357 -20.05 4.45 -37.51
C ARG A 357 -18.76 4.19 -36.76
N GLU A 358 -18.37 5.07 -35.84
CA GLU A 358 -17.17 4.93 -35.00
C GLU A 358 -17.38 3.94 -33.84
N GLN A 359 -18.63 3.62 -33.51
CA GLN A 359 -18.97 2.59 -32.54
C GLN A 359 -18.85 1.17 -33.13
N ARG A 360 -18.76 1.02 -34.45
CA ARG A 360 -18.56 -0.27 -35.12
C ARG A 360 -17.07 -0.60 -35.19
N LEU A 361 -16.72 -1.81 -34.79
CA LEU A 361 -15.34 -2.28 -34.86
C LEU A 361 -14.99 -2.73 -36.28
N ASP A 362 -14.04 -2.04 -36.91
CA ASP A 362 -13.42 -2.51 -38.14
C ASP A 362 -12.53 -3.75 -37.89
N LYS A 363 -12.02 -4.35 -38.98
CA LYS A 363 -11.24 -5.58 -38.90
C LYS A 363 -9.96 -5.41 -38.07
N ASP A 364 -9.31 -4.25 -38.16
CA ASP A 364 -8.06 -3.97 -37.45
C ASP A 364 -8.31 -3.78 -35.95
N SER A 365 -9.34 -3.02 -35.59
CA SER A 365 -9.80 -2.83 -34.21
C SER A 365 -10.23 -4.14 -33.56
N LYS A 366 -10.95 -5.01 -34.29
CA LYS A 366 -11.28 -6.37 -33.82
C LYS A 366 -10.03 -7.18 -33.51
N LEU A 367 -9.01 -7.12 -34.38
CA LEU A 367 -7.75 -7.82 -34.18
C LEU A 367 -6.99 -7.27 -32.96
N ARG A 368 -6.93 -5.94 -32.79
CA ARG A 368 -6.29 -5.32 -31.61
C ARG A 368 -7.00 -5.71 -30.31
N LEU A 369 -8.33 -5.69 -30.26
CA LEU A 369 -9.08 -6.15 -29.08
C LEU A 369 -8.81 -7.62 -28.79
N ALA A 370 -8.78 -8.49 -29.81
CA ALA A 370 -8.43 -9.89 -29.64
C ALA A 370 -7.01 -10.06 -29.09
N ASN A 371 -6.03 -9.32 -29.61
CA ASN A 371 -4.65 -9.32 -29.10
C ASN A 371 -4.58 -8.86 -27.63
N LEU A 372 -5.35 -7.83 -27.26
CA LEU A 372 -5.43 -7.36 -25.88
C LEU A 372 -6.08 -8.42 -24.97
N ALA A 373 -7.19 -9.04 -25.41
CA ALA A 373 -7.84 -10.11 -24.66
C ALA A 373 -6.94 -11.33 -24.41
N LEU A 374 -5.99 -11.61 -25.30
CA LEU A 374 -5.01 -12.69 -25.13
C LEU A 374 -3.88 -12.36 -24.14
N ARG A 375 -3.67 -11.08 -23.83
CA ARG A 375 -2.55 -10.61 -22.99
C ARG A 375 -2.99 -10.19 -21.60
N PHE A 376 -4.21 -9.69 -21.47
CA PHE A 376 -4.79 -9.27 -20.22
C PHE A 376 -5.71 -10.36 -19.67
N TRP A 377 -5.83 -10.42 -18.34
CA TRP A 377 -6.60 -11.48 -17.68
C TRP A 377 -8.10 -11.35 -17.95
N GLU A 378 -8.57 -10.12 -18.06
CA GLU A 378 -9.95 -9.77 -18.32
C GLU A 378 -10.00 -8.53 -19.22
N LEU A 379 -10.88 -8.55 -20.21
CA LEU A 379 -11.14 -7.43 -21.11
C LEU A 379 -12.63 -7.09 -21.07
N GLU A 380 -12.93 -5.88 -20.62
CA GLU A 380 -14.25 -5.28 -20.71
C GLU A 380 -14.28 -4.29 -21.88
N VAL A 381 -15.34 -4.35 -22.70
CA VAL A 381 -15.57 -3.44 -23.82
C VAL A 381 -16.89 -2.69 -23.61
N ARG A 382 -16.85 -1.35 -23.67
CA ARG A 382 -18.03 -0.48 -23.47
C ARG A 382 -18.17 0.50 -24.63
N GLY A 383 -19.41 0.79 -25.02
CA GLY A 383 -19.72 1.81 -26.04
C GLY A 383 -19.52 1.35 -27.50
N PHE A 384 -19.29 0.07 -27.74
CA PHE A 384 -19.19 -0.51 -29.08
C PHE A 384 -20.52 -1.17 -29.50
N LYS A 385 -20.84 -1.12 -30.80
CA LYS A 385 -21.96 -1.88 -31.38
C LYS A 385 -21.46 -3.26 -31.84
N LEU A 386 -22.16 -4.31 -31.43
CA LEU A 386 -21.97 -5.67 -31.94
C LEU A 386 -22.77 -5.80 -33.25
N GLU A 387 -22.13 -6.30 -34.30
CA GLU A 387 -22.75 -6.70 -35.56
C GLU A 387 -22.92 -8.21 -35.63
#